data_AF-A0AAQ0HDP7-F1
#
_entry.id   AF-A0AAQ0HDP7-F1
#
_cell.length_a   1.000
_cell.length_b   1.000
_cell.length_c   1.000
_cell.angle_alpha   90.00
_cell.angle_beta   90.00
_cell.angle_gamma   90.00
#
_symmetry.space_group_name_H-M   'P 1'
#
loop_
_entity.id
_entity.type
_entity.pdbx_description
1 polymer ?
#
loop_
_entity_poly.entity_id
_entity_poly.type
_entity_poly.pdbx_seq_one_letter_code
_entity_poly.pdbx_strand_id
1 'polypeptide(L)' 'MRRLEQLIQEAVVIVPRALIAEIIDLIAVLAGRGASRPLVELARVEGLGRDGDYRIASVIPDTDTTENTGEPE' A
#
# COMPACT_ATOMS: atom_id res chain seq x y z
N MET A 1 4.42 -4.94 0.88
CA MET A 1 3.25 -5.27 1.73
C MET A 1 3.55 -6.11 2.98
N ARG A 2 4.80 -6.21 3.48
CA ARG A 2 5.06 -6.95 4.73
C ARG A 2 4.52 -6.27 6.00
N ARG A 3 4.32 -4.96 5.96
CA ARG A 3 3.93 -4.15 7.15
C ARG A 3 2.49 -4.41 7.61
N LEU A 4 1.54 -4.59 6.69
CA LEU A 4 0.13 -4.88 7.04
C LEU A 4 0.01 -6.25 7.72
N GLU A 5 0.65 -7.27 7.17
CA GLU A 5 0.64 -8.61 7.76
C GLU A 5 1.27 -8.66 9.14
N GLN A 6 2.36 -7.92 9.36
CA GLN A 6 2.97 -7.83 10.69
C GLN A 6 2.03 -7.22 11.72
N LEU A 7 1.32 -6.13 11.36
CA LEU A 7 0.33 -5.51 12.27
C LEU A 7 -0.83 -6.47 12.60
N ILE A 8 -1.27 -7.27 11.63
CA ILE A 8 -2.33 -8.25 11.88
C ILE A 8 -1.85 -9.40 12.76
N GLN A 9 -0.60 -9.86 12.55
CA GLN A 9 0.00 -10.93 13.35
C GLN A 9 0.20 -10.55 14.82
N GLU A 10 0.33 -9.26 15.15
CA GLU A 10 0.35 -8.79 16.54
C GLU A 10 -1.01 -8.96 17.24
N ALA A 11 -2.11 -8.90 16.49
CA ALA A 11 -3.47 -9.00 17.04
C ALA A 11 -4.07 -10.42 16.96
N VAL A 12 -3.64 -11.25 16.01
CA VAL A 12 -4.21 -12.58 15.74
C VAL A 12 -3.14 -13.57 15.25
N VAL A 13 -3.19 -14.81 15.75
CA VAL A 13 -2.23 -15.89 15.44
C VAL A 13 -2.26 -16.36 13.98
N ILE A 14 -3.41 -16.29 13.30
CA ILE A 14 -3.55 -16.66 11.88
C ILE A 14 -4.22 -15.52 11.11
N VAL A 15 -3.51 -14.93 10.16
CA VAL A 15 -4.02 -13.84 9.32
C VAL A 15 -5.10 -14.37 8.37
N PRO A 16 -6.38 -13.94 8.49
CA PRO A 16 -7.43 -14.36 7.57
C PRO A 16 -7.38 -13.51 6.29
N ARG A 17 -6.35 -13.74 5.46
CA ARG A 17 -6.02 -12.91 4.30
C ARG A 17 -7.17 -12.75 3.30
N ALA A 18 -7.99 -13.79 3.13
CA ALA A 18 -9.18 -13.73 2.28
C ALA A 18 -10.23 -12.73 2.80
N LEU A 19 -10.53 -12.72 4.11
CA LEU A 19 -11.49 -11.79 4.70
C LEU A 19 -11.00 -10.35 4.62
N ILE A 20 -9.69 -10.14 4.79
CA ILE A 20 -9.08 -8.82 4.64
C ILE A 20 -9.21 -8.33 3.20
N ALA A 21 -8.94 -9.20 2.23
CA ALA A 21 -9.05 -8.88 0.80
C ALA A 21 -10.51 -8.66 0.35
N GLU A 22 -11.47 -9.22 1.09
CA GLU A 22 -12.91 -9.03 0.86
C GLU A 22 -13.42 -7.70 1.45
N ILE A 23 -12.89 -7.28 2.61
CA ILE A 23 -13.44 -6.16 3.38
C ILE A 23 -12.68 -4.85 3.16
N ILE A 24 -11.38 -4.92 2.86
CA ILE A 24 -10.56 -3.72 2.68
C ILE A 24 -10.46 -3.40 1.19
N ASP A 25 -11.10 -2.31 0.76
CA ASP A 25 -11.03 -1.84 -0.62
C ASP A 25 -9.80 -0.95 -0.91
N LEU A 26 -9.34 -0.19 0.08
CA LEU A 26 -8.31 0.85 -0.06
C LEU A 26 -7.34 0.86 1.11
N ILE A 27 -6.06 1.06 0.80
CA ILE A 27 -4.96 1.24 1.74
C ILE A 27 -4.34 2.61 1.49
N ALA A 28 -4.31 3.43 2.55
CA ALA A 28 -3.67 4.75 2.56
C ALA A 28 -2.44 4.72 3.46
N VAL A 29 -1.26 5.02 2.91
CA VAL A 29 -0.03 5.12 3.70
C VAL A 29 0.27 6.60 3.96
N LEU A 30 0.37 6.96 5.24
CA LEU A 30 0.76 8.29 5.68
C LEU A 30 2.21 8.27 6.18
N ALA A 31 3.03 9.23 5.75
CA ALA A 31 4.41 9.36 6.21
C ALA A 31 4.63 10.58 7.10
N GLY A 32 5.74 10.61 7.83
CA GLY A 32 6.09 11.71 8.73
C GLY A 32 5.58 11.51 10.17
N ARG A 33 5.47 12.61 10.92
CA ARG A 33 5.11 12.58 12.36
C ARG A 33 4.07 13.65 12.68
N GLY A 34 3.32 13.44 13.76
CA GLY A 34 2.29 14.38 14.23
C GLY A 34 0.98 14.29 13.47
N ALA A 35 0.13 15.31 13.60
CA ALA A 35 -1.20 15.36 13.00
C ALA A 35 -1.18 15.64 11.49
N SER A 36 -0.14 16.31 10.98
CA SER A 36 -0.03 16.73 9.57
C SER A 36 0.75 15.73 8.71
N ARG A 37 0.41 14.43 8.82
CA ARG A 37 1.08 13.38 8.03
C ARG A 37 0.48 13.34 6.62
N PRO A 38 1.24 13.69 5.56
CA PRO A 38 0.74 13.61 4.20
C PRO A 38 0.50 12.16 3.77
N LEU A 39 -0.47 11.99 2.88
CA LEU A 39 -0.67 10.76 2.12
C LEU A 39 0.47 10.60 1.11
N VAL A 40 1.20 9.49 1.20
CA VAL A 40 2.33 9.19 0.30
C VAL A 40 2.06 8.02 -0.63
N GLU A 41 1.07 7.18 -0.32
CA GLU A 41 0.67 6.05 -1.15
C GLU A 41 -0.83 5.83 -0.97
N LEU A 42 -1.52 5.59 -2.08
CA LEU A 42 -2.90 5.14 -2.06
C LEU A 42 -3.03 3.96 -3.01
N ALA A 43 -3.50 2.85 -2.47
CA ALA A 43 -3.53 1.58 -3.17
C ALA A 43 -4.91 0.94 -3.04
N ARG A 44 -5.47 0.45 -4.14
CA ARG A 44 -6.71 -0.30 -4.17
C ARG A 44 -6.39 -1.79 -4.04
N VAL A 45 -7.10 -2.48 -3.17
CA VAL A 45 -7.02 -3.93 -3.05
C VAL A 45 -7.97 -4.55 -4.07
N GLU A 46 -7.46 -5.46 -4.90
CA GLU A 46 -8.22 -6.16 -5.94
C GLU A 46 -8.54 -7.62 -5.56
N GLY A 47 -8.37 -7.96 -4.29
CA GLY A 47 -8.50 -9.32 -3.78
C GLY A 47 -7.16 -10.04 -3.68
N LEU A 48 -7.20 -11.38 -3.73
CA LEU A 48 -6.01 -12.23 -3.69
C LEU A 48 -5.59 -12.70 -5.09
N GLY A 49 -4.29 -12.89 -5.27
CA GLY A 49 -3.67 -13.54 -6.40
C GLY A 49 -3.71 -15.06 -6.26
N ARG A 50 -3.28 -15.75 -7.32
CA ARG A 50 -3.27 -17.23 -7.36
C ARG A 50 -2.24 -17.84 -6.39
N ASP A 51 -1.26 -17.05 -5.99
CA ASP A 51 -0.24 -17.29 -4.97
C ASP A 51 -0.74 -17.02 -3.54
N GLY A 52 -1.94 -16.45 -3.40
CA GLY A 52 -2.48 -16.02 -2.10
C GLY A 52 -2.01 -14.63 -1.67
N ASP A 53 -1.24 -13.92 -2.50
CA ASP A 53 -0.79 -12.54 -2.23
C ASP A 53 -1.85 -11.51 -2.56
N TYR A 54 -1.89 -10.41 -1.80
CA TYR A 54 -2.81 -9.32 -2.11
C TYR A 54 -2.45 -8.73 -3.47
N ARG A 55 -3.43 -8.68 -4.38
CA ARG A 55 -3.32 -7.89 -5.60
C ARG A 55 -3.68 -6.47 -5.27
N ILE A 56 -2.77 -5.55 -5.57
CA ILE A 56 -2.92 -4.14 -5.22
C ILE A 56 -2.58 -3.31 -6.45
N ALA A 57 -3.43 -2.34 -6.75
CA ALA A 57 -3.23 -1.37 -7.81
C ALA A 57 -2.96 0.01 -7.20
N SER A 58 -1.92 0.71 -7.65
CA SER A 58 -1.70 2.10 -7.25
C SER A 58 -2.82 2.98 -7.79
N VAL A 59 -3.37 3.83 -6.94
CA VAL A 59 -4.45 4.78 -7.28
C VAL A 59 -3.88 6.16 -7.61
N ILE A 60 -2.73 6.50 -7.03
CA ILE A 60 -2.02 7.75 -7.33
C ILE A 60 -0.88 7.38 -8.28
N PRO A 61 -0.75 8.04 -9.45
CA PRO A 61 0.41 7.81 -10.32
C PRO A 61 1.68 8.10 -9.53
N ASP A 62 2.66 7.20 -9.60
CA ASP A 62 3.96 7.44 -9.00
C ASP A 62 4.51 8.75 -9.58
N THR A 63 4.60 9.78 -8.74
CA THR A 63 5.21 11.05 -9.13
C THR A 63 6.73 10.92 -9.26
N ASP A 64 7.28 9.72 -9.13
CA ASP A 64 8.67 9.38 -9.45
C ASP A 64 8.83 9.14 -10.97
N THR A 65 8.37 10.09 -11.78
CA THR A 65 8.96 10.30 -13.11
C THR A 65 10.01 11.37 -12.95
N THR A 66 11.24 10.91 -12.78
CA THR A 66 12.52 11.59 -12.88
C THR A 66 12.43 13.01 -13.47
N GLU A 67 12.52 14.04 -12.61
CA GLU A 67 13.21 15.27 -13.00
C GLU A 67 14.69 14.89 -13.21
N ASN A 68 15.01 14.37 -14.39
CA ASN A 68 16.34 14.51 -14.97
C ASN A 68 16.22 15.38 -16.21
N THR A 69 15.83 16.63 -15.99
CA THR A 69 16.14 17.73 -16.91
C THR A 69 17.64 17.97 -16.82
N GLY A 70 18.40 17.10 -17.46
CA GLY A 70 19.79 17.35 -17.81
C GLY A 70 19.84 17.93 -19.22
N GLU A 71 19.63 19.24 -19.34
CA GLU A 71 20.07 20.01 -20.50
C GLU A 71 20.75 21.27 -19.94
N PRO A 72 22.06 21.45 -20.23
CA PRO A 72 22.42 22.19 -21.44
C PRO A 72 23.71 21.70 -22.14
N GLU A 73 23.72 21.74 -23.47
CA GLU A 73 24.79 22.34 -24.31
C GLU A 73 24.19 22.92 -25.59
#